data_AF-A0A9D6TGD6-F1
#
_entry.id   AF-A0A9D6TGD6-F1
#
_cell.length_a   1.000
_cell.length_b   1.000
_cell.length_c   1.000
_cell.angle_alpha   90.00
_cell.angle_beta   90.00
_cell.angle_gamma   90.00
#
_symmetry.space_group_name_H-M   'P 1'
#
loop_
_entity.id
_entity.type
_entity.pdbx_description
1 polymer ?
#
loop_
_entity_poly.entity_id
_entity_poly.type
_entity_poly.pdbx_seq_one_letter_code
_entity_poly.pdbx_strand_id
1 'polypeptide(L)' 'MTTTVEQLAEQAMSLPAESRARLADLIVESLDANELGRIDRLWAAEAIRRRDEVRAGHVQTVPGDEALRKVRASVRR' A
#
# COMPACT_ATOMS: atom_id res chain seq x y z
N MET A 1 29.35 -6.83 -15.94
CA MET A 1 28.53 -6.90 -17.16
C MET A 1 27.16 -6.34 -16.82
N THR A 2 26.66 -5.39 -17.62
CA THR A 2 25.32 -4.82 -17.44
C THR A 2 24.30 -5.69 -18.16
N THR A 3 23.51 -6.46 -17.41
CA THR A 3 22.37 -7.19 -17.96
C THR A 3 21.25 -6.21 -18.28
N THR A 4 20.69 -6.25 -19.49
CA THR A 4 19.58 -5.35 -19.87
C THR A 4 18.24 -5.89 -19.39
N VAL A 5 17.22 -5.02 -19.33
CA VAL A 5 15.86 -5.41 -18.94
C VAL A 5 15.29 -6.44 -19.92
N GLU A 6 15.58 -6.29 -21.21
CA GLU A 6 15.13 -7.19 -22.26
C GLU A 6 15.73 -8.59 -22.09
N GLN A 7 17.02 -8.68 -21.74
CA GLN A 7 17.70 -9.96 -21.47
C GLN A 7 17.10 -10.66 -20.24
N LEU A 8 16.79 -9.91 -19.18
CA LEU A 8 16.12 -10.46 -17.99
C LEU A 8 14.70 -10.91 -18.30
N ALA A 9 13.96 -10.16 -19.12
CA ALA A 9 12.61 -10.52 -19.53
C ALA A 9 12.60 -11.81 -20.36
N GLU A 10 13.54 -11.96 -21.30
CA GLU A 10 13.70 -13.17 -22.10
C GLU A 10 14.01 -14.39 -21.22
N GLN A 11 14.93 -14.25 -20.26
CA GLN A 11 15.23 -15.29 -19.28
C GLN A 11 14.02 -15.63 -18.40
N ALA A 12 13.28 -14.62 -17.92
CA ALA A 12 12.07 -14.84 -17.12
C ALA A 12 11.00 -15.60 -17.92
N MET A 13 10.83 -15.31 -19.21
CA MET A 13 9.85 -16.00 -20.06
C MET A 13 10.21 -17.48 -20.30
N SER A 14 11.50 -17.85 -20.19
CA SER A 14 11.94 -19.24 -20.29
C SER A 14 11.58 -20.11 -19.07
N LEU A 15 11.22 -19.49 -17.93
CA LEU A 15 10.87 -20.20 -16.71
C LEU A 15 9.48 -20.86 -16.79
N PRO A 16 9.21 -21.92 -16.02
CA PRO A 16 7.87 -22.45 -15.83
C PRO A 16 6.90 -21.40 -15.26
N ALA A 17 5.60 -21.58 -15.52
CA ALA A 17 4.58 -20.59 -15.15
C ALA A 17 4.57 -20.23 -13.66
N GLU A 18 4.73 -21.22 -12.78
CA GLU A 18 4.79 -21.01 -11.32
C GLU A 18 6.01 -20.17 -10.91
N SER A 19 7.18 -20.47 -11.47
CA SER A 19 8.40 -19.71 -11.20
C SER A 19 8.31 -18.27 -11.73
N ARG A 20 7.62 -18.04 -12.85
CA ARG A 20 7.35 -16.68 -13.36
C ARG A 20 6.42 -15.90 -12.42
N ALA A 21 5.36 -16.54 -11.91
CA ALA A 21 4.46 -15.90 -10.94
C ALA A 21 5.23 -15.51 -9.67
N ARG A 22 6.05 -16.44 -9.14
CA ARG A 22 6.90 -16.15 -7.98
C ARG A 22 7.90 -15.02 -8.22
N LEU A 23 8.52 -14.97 -9.41
CA LEU A 23 9.42 -13.88 -9.77
C LEU A 23 8.69 -12.54 -9.87
N ALA A 24 7.47 -12.53 -10.43
CA ALA A 24 6.64 -11.33 -10.48
C ALA A 24 6.31 -10.80 -9.08
N ASP A 25 5.94 -11.69 -8.15
CA ASP A 25 5.69 -11.31 -6.75
C ASP A 25 6.92 -10.65 -6.11
N LEU A 26 8.11 -11.26 -6.26
CA LEU A 26 9.36 -10.71 -5.72
C LEU A 26 9.70 -9.34 -6.32
N ILE A 27 9.45 -9.15 -7.63
CA ILE A 27 9.65 -7.85 -8.28
C ILE A 27 8.68 -6.82 -7.71
N VAL A 28 7.39 -7.15 -7.58
CA VAL A 28 6.38 -6.25 -7.00
C VAL A 28 6.73 -5.88 -5.56
N GLU A 29 7.08 -6.86 -4.71
CA GLU A 29 7.54 -6.62 -3.34
C GLU A 29 8.77 -5.70 -3.30
N SER A 30 9.68 -5.82 -4.26
CA SER A 30 10.85 -4.94 -4.36
C SER A 30 10.51 -3.49 -4.69
N LEU A 31 9.37 -3.25 -5.35
CA LEU A 31 8.88 -1.90 -5.64
C LEU A 31 8.35 -1.24 -4.36
N ASP A 32 7.75 -2.02 -3.46
CA ASP A 32 7.25 -1.57 -2.16
C ASP A 32 8.38 -1.37 -1.13
N ALA A 33 9.53 -2.03 -1.33
CA ALA A 33 10.68 -1.95 -0.44
C ALA A 33 11.49 -0.64 -0.57
N ASN A 34 11.25 0.18 -1.60
CA ASN A 34 11.96 1.44 -1.83
C ASN A 34 11.37 2.57 -0.97
N GLU A 35 11.66 2.52 0.33
CA GLU A 35 11.29 3.51 1.36
C GLU A 35 9.78 3.76 1.48
N LEU A 36 9.28 3.93 2.72
CA LEU A 36 8.01 4.64 2.90
C LEU A 36 8.13 5.94 2.12
N GLY A 37 7.39 6.07 1.01
CA GLY A 37 7.50 7.20 0.13
C GLY A 37 7.16 8.47 0.90
N ARG A 38 7.42 9.64 0.31
CA ARG A 38 7.01 10.92 0.92
C ARG A 38 5.53 10.89 1.34
N ILE A 39 4.68 10.24 0.55
CA ILE A 39 3.25 10.07 0.83
C ILE A 39 3.04 9.18 2.05
N ASP A 40 3.66 8.00 2.12
CA ASP A 40 3.45 7.07 3.23
C ASP A 40 3.92 7.66 4.57
N ARG A 41 5.03 8.41 4.56
CA ARG A 41 5.50 9.15 5.74
C ARG A 41 4.50 10.20 6.20
N LEU A 42 3.91 10.95 5.26
CA LEU A 42 2.87 11.93 5.57
C LEU A 42 1.59 11.26 6.10
N TRP A 43 1.20 10.12 5.53
CA TRP A 43 0.06 9.33 5.99
C TRP A 43 0.28 8.76 7.39
N ALA A 44 1.46 8.23 7.68
CA ALA A 44 1.82 7.75 9.01
C ALA A 44 1.79 8.88 10.06
N ALA A 45 2.36 10.04 9.73
CA ALA A 45 2.33 11.22 10.61
C ALA A 45 0.89 11.69 10.87
N GLU A 46 0.04 11.72 9.84
CA GLU A 46 -1.38 12.05 9.97
C GLU A 46 -2.13 11.07 10.87
N ALA A 47 -1.94 9.77 10.65
CA ALA A 47 -2.61 8.73 11.41
C ALA A 47 -2.23 8.77 12.90
N ILE A 48 -0.94 8.97 13.20
CA ILE A 48 -0.43 9.13 14.56
C ILE A 48 -1.06 10.36 15.22
N ARG A 49 -1.03 11.51 14.54
CA ARG A 49 -1.60 12.75 15.10
C ARG A 49 -3.08 12.61 15.41
N ARG A 50 -3.88 12.08 14.49
CA ARG A 50 -5.33 11.88 14.71
C ARG A 50 -5.63 10.92 15.85
N ARG A 51 -4.86 9.83 15.97
CA ARG A 51 -5.00 8.89 17.08
C ARG A 51 -4.76 9.60 18.42
N ASP A 52 -3.73 10.44 18.48
CA ASP A 52 -3.35 11.12 19.72
C ASP A 52 -4.34 12.23 20.10
N GLU A 53 -4.86 12.98 19.12
CA GLU A 53 -5.97 13.93 19.31
C GLU A 53 -7.22 13.25 19.89
N VAL A 54 -7.57 12.06 19.39
CA VAL A 54 -8.70 11.26 19.93
C VAL A 54 -8.42 10.83 21.36
N ARG A 55 -7.23 10.30 21.65
CA ARG A 55 -6.84 9.84 23.00
C ARG A 55 -6.78 10.98 24.01
N ALA A 56 -6.36 12.15 23.58
CA ALA A 56 -6.30 13.36 24.41
C ALA A 56 -7.68 14.05 24.56
N GLY A 57 -8.71 13.60 23.83
CA GLY A 57 -10.04 14.21 23.86
C GLY A 57 -10.11 15.59 23.19
N HIS A 58 -9.17 15.90 22.30
CA HIS A 58 -9.13 17.19 21.58
C HIS A 58 -10.16 17.28 20.45
N VAL A 59 -10.71 16.15 20.04
CA VAL A 59 -11.68 16.06 18.95
C VAL A 59 -12.91 15.27 19.38
N GLN A 60 -14.06 15.67 18.84
CA GLN A 60 -15.30 14.91 19.01
C GLN A 60 -15.27 13.68 18.09
N THR A 61 -15.36 12.49 18.68
CA THR A 61 -15.44 11.24 17.93
C THR A 61 -16.87 10.94 17.48
N VAL A 62 -16.98 10.13 16.44
CA VAL A 62 -18.25 9.58 15.95
C VAL A 62 -18.25 8.08 16.24
N PRO A 63 -19.36 7.50 16.72
CA PRO A 63 -19.47 6.05 16.87
C PRO A 63 -19.16 5.31 15.56
N GLY A 64 -18.38 4.23 15.65
CA GLY A 64 -17.86 3.51 14.47
C GLY A 64 -18.97 3.05 13.51
N ASP A 65 -20.07 2.52 14.05
CA ASP A 65 -21.21 2.08 13.24
C ASP A 65 -21.87 3.22 12.47
N GLU A 66 -21.96 4.40 13.08
CA GLU A 66 -22.50 5.59 12.44
C GLU A 66 -21.56 6.09 11.32
N ALA A 67 -20.25 6.12 11.58
CA ALA A 67 -19.25 6.50 10.59
C ALA A 67 -19.30 5.58 9.36
N LEU A 68 -19.29 4.25 9.57
CA LEU A 68 -19.35 3.28 8.48
C LEU A 68 -20.68 3.35 7.71
N ARG A 69 -21.79 3.62 8.40
CA ARG A 69 -23.09 3.84 7.75
C ARG A 69 -23.06 5.05 6.81
N LYS A 70 -22.46 6.17 7.23
CA LYS A 70 -22.31 7.38 6.39
C LYS A 70 -21.46 7.11 5.15
N VAL A 71 -20.33 6.42 5.29
CA VAL A 71 -19.45 6.06 4.16
C VAL A 71 -20.20 5.20 3.15
N ARG A 72 -20.88 4.14 3.59
CA ARG A 72 -21.67 3.27 2.70
C ARG A 72 -22.77 4.03 1.95
N ALA A 73 -23.42 5.00 2.60
CA ALA A 73 -24.42 5.84 1.94
C ALA A 73 -23.79 6.74 0.86
N SER A 74 -22.57 7.26 1.07
CA SER A 74 -21.90 8.16 0.11
C SER A 74 -21.41 7.49 -1.18
N VAL A 75 -21.11 6.19 -1.13
CA VAL A 75 -20.56 5.44 -2.28
C VAL A 75 -21.62 4.74 -3.13
N ARG A 76 -22.88 4.72 -2.68
CA ARG A 76 -24.00 4.00 -3.31
C ARG A 76 -24.62 4.74 -4.52
N ARG A 77 -23.79 5.44 -5.31
CA ARG A 77 -24.25 6.04 -6.58
C ARG A 77 -24.57 4.98 -7.62
#